data_AF-A0AAJ4E2F1-F1
#
_entry.id   AF-A0AAJ4E2F1-F1
#
_cell.length_a   1.000
_cell.length_b   1.000
_cell.length_c   1.000
_cell.angle_alpha   90.00
_cell.angle_beta   90.00
_cell.angle_gamma   90.00
#
_symmetry.space_group_name_H-M   'P 1'
#
loop_
_entity.id
_entity.type
_entity.pdbx_description
1 polymer ?
#
loop_
_entity_poly.entity_id
_entity_poly.type
_entity_poly.pdbx_seq_one_letter_code
_entity_poly.pdbx_strand_id
1 'polypeptide(L)'
;MQNWVSLCRMKAGEIIDVREASVLPMEDDAYKVSEEQYLLVDASSDDTDGKLCLLSFYWAASERAFRRAYYKDVEGDDNAEGMPPPELLPVGAGSTYSQIREALDFKGSQKFMEYASYRVMSDGAFVHKSLESSSAVYYFRSPTSIDNELPYAILWKPHGG
;
A
#
# COMPACT_ATOMS: atom_id res chain seq x y z
N MET A 1 5.85 14.64 9.24
CA MET A 1 5.68 13.22 8.88
C MET A 1 4.59 12.66 9.76
N GLN A 2 3.47 12.20 9.19
CA GLN A 2 2.37 11.65 9.98
C GLN A 2 2.78 10.26 10.48
N ASN A 3 2.54 9.99 11.76
CA ASN A 3 2.86 8.72 12.39
C ASN A 3 1.87 7.64 11.91
N TRP A 4 2.36 6.45 11.56
CA TRP A 4 1.54 5.32 11.10
C TRP A 4 0.45 4.91 12.09
N VAL A 5 0.68 5.05 13.40
CA VAL A 5 -0.35 4.84 14.43
C VAL A 5 -1.56 5.75 14.23
N SER A 6 -1.35 7.00 13.83
CA SER A 6 -2.45 7.93 13.54
C SER A 6 -3.13 7.59 12.22
N LEU A 7 -2.35 7.30 11.18
CA LEU A 7 -2.86 6.94 9.85
C LEU A 7 -3.75 5.68 9.91
N CYS A 8 -3.30 4.65 10.61
CA CYS A 8 -4.05 3.39 10.74
C CYS A 8 -5.38 3.53 11.53
N ARG A 9 -5.58 4.66 12.24
CA ARG A 9 -6.84 4.95 12.95
C ARG A 9 -7.86 5.71 12.10
N MET A 10 -7.44 6.28 10.98
CA MET A 10 -8.32 7.00 10.07
C MET A 10 -9.29 6.02 9.40
N LYS A 11 -10.44 6.53 8.98
CA LYS A 11 -11.48 5.73 8.30
C LYS A 11 -11.55 6.04 6.82
N ALA A 12 -11.93 5.04 6.03
CA ALA A 12 -12.29 5.30 4.64
C ALA A 12 -13.49 6.25 4.62
N GLY A 13 -13.46 7.27 3.76
CA GLY A 13 -14.47 8.33 3.75
C GLY A 13 -14.13 9.57 4.58
N GLU A 14 -13.06 9.52 5.38
CA GLU A 14 -12.66 10.68 6.18
C GLU A 14 -12.13 11.81 5.28
N ILE A 15 -12.54 13.04 5.56
CA ILE A 15 -12.14 14.21 4.77
C ILE A 15 -10.75 14.65 5.21
N ILE A 16 -9.81 14.68 4.25
CA ILE A 16 -8.46 15.21 4.42
C ILE A 16 -8.40 16.59 3.78
N ASP A 17 -7.97 17.58 4.56
CA ASP A 17 -7.59 18.88 4.02
C ASP A 17 -6.14 18.82 3.52
N VAL A 18 -5.96 18.79 2.20
CA VAL A 18 -4.63 18.69 1.60
C VAL A 18 -3.79 19.95 1.72
N ARG A 19 -4.42 21.11 1.97
CA ARG A 19 -3.71 22.39 2.15
C ARG A 19 -2.97 22.42 3.47
N GLU A 20 -3.56 21.83 4.51
CA GLU A 20 -2.91 21.68 5.81
C GLU A 20 -1.90 20.53 5.82
N ALA A 21 -2.14 19.48 5.04
CA ALA A 21 -1.36 18.25 5.08
C ALA A 21 0.01 18.30 4.35
N SER A 22 0.33 19.39 3.62
CA SER A 22 1.58 19.52 2.84
C SER A 22 1.83 18.33 1.90
N VAL A 23 0.80 17.87 1.20
CA VAL A 23 0.88 16.74 0.27
C VAL A 23 1.14 17.21 -1.16
N LEU A 24 1.86 16.40 -1.94
CA LEU A 24 2.17 16.68 -3.33
C LEU A 24 1.26 15.82 -4.24
N PRO A 25 0.48 16.43 -5.15
CA PRO A 25 -0.37 15.68 -6.07
C PRO A 25 0.47 14.81 -7.03
N MET A 26 -0.05 13.63 -7.35
CA MET A 26 0.44 12.71 -8.37
C MET A 26 -0.69 12.44 -9.39
N GLU A 27 -0.50 11.46 -10.27
CA GLU A 27 -1.50 11.01 -11.24
C GLU A 27 -2.63 10.21 -10.55
N ASP A 28 -3.78 10.04 -11.20
CA ASP A 28 -4.90 9.19 -10.77
C ASP A 28 -5.31 9.32 -9.27
N ASP A 29 -5.48 10.55 -8.78
CA ASP A 29 -5.91 10.84 -7.40
C ASP A 29 -4.99 10.27 -6.31
N ALA A 30 -3.71 10.05 -6.63
CA ALA A 30 -2.68 9.73 -5.67
C ALA A 30 -1.96 11.00 -5.18
N TYR A 31 -1.51 11.00 -3.93
CA TYR A 31 -0.77 12.10 -3.32
C TYR A 31 0.43 11.57 -2.54
N LYS A 32 1.58 12.22 -2.68
CA LYS A 32 2.79 11.95 -1.89
C LYS A 32 2.76 12.78 -0.60
N VAL A 33 2.84 12.11 0.55
CA VAL A 33 2.85 12.73 1.89
C VAL A 33 4.27 12.90 2.42
N SER A 34 5.12 11.91 2.15
CA SER A 34 6.56 11.92 2.44
C SER A 34 7.29 10.96 1.50
N GLU A 35 8.57 10.71 1.73
CA GLU A 35 9.36 9.81 0.87
C GLU A 35 8.80 8.39 0.76
N GLU A 36 8.15 7.90 1.81
CA GLU A 36 7.65 6.52 1.89
C GLU A 36 6.14 6.44 2.12
N GLN A 37 5.43 7.58 2.13
CA GLN A 37 4.01 7.65 2.47
C GLN A 37 3.22 8.28 1.33
N TYR A 38 2.18 7.57 0.89
CA TYR A 38 1.29 8.01 -0.18
C TYR A 38 -0.18 7.80 0.22
N LEU A 39 -1.06 8.59 -0.36
CA LEU A 39 -2.51 8.56 -0.15
C LEU A 39 -3.19 8.28 -1.47
N LEU A 40 -4.27 7.49 -1.42
CA LEU A 40 -5.28 7.50 -2.47
C LEU A 40 -6.53 8.17 -1.93
N VAL A 41 -7.11 9.03 -2.73
CA VAL A 41 -8.33 9.75 -2.40
C VAL A 41 -9.34 9.63 -3.52
N ASP A 42 -10.61 9.88 -3.21
CA ASP A 42 -11.67 9.99 -4.20
C ASP A 42 -11.88 11.47 -4.53
N ALA A 43 -11.55 11.86 -5.77
CA ALA A 43 -11.75 13.21 -6.27
C ALA A 43 -13.20 13.48 -6.73
N SER A 44 -14.09 12.47 -6.69
CA SER A 44 -15.48 12.62 -7.12
C SER A 44 -16.39 13.33 -6.10
N SER A 45 -15.92 13.54 -4.86
CA SER A 45 -16.59 14.42 -3.92
C SER A 45 -16.35 15.87 -4.34
N ASP A 46 -17.40 16.54 -4.85
CA ASP A 46 -17.45 17.96 -5.26
C ASP A 46 -16.20 18.75 -4.79
N ASP A 47 -15.27 18.97 -5.72
CA ASP A 47 -13.95 19.60 -5.55
C ASP A 47 -14.06 21.04 -5.03
N THR A 48 -14.55 21.15 -3.80
CA THR A 48 -14.81 22.38 -3.09
C THR A 48 -13.79 22.44 -1.96
N ASP A 49 -12.74 23.21 -2.25
CA ASP A 49 -11.85 23.78 -1.24
C ASP A 49 -10.73 22.86 -0.68
N GLY A 50 -10.17 21.94 -1.49
CA GLY A 50 -9.01 21.14 -1.07
C GLY A 50 -9.33 20.05 -0.05
N LYS A 51 -10.59 19.60 -0.03
CA LYS A 51 -11.10 18.53 0.83
C LYS A 51 -11.24 17.26 0.00
N LEU A 52 -10.44 16.26 0.33
CA LEU A 52 -10.40 14.99 -0.40
C LEU A 52 -10.87 13.86 0.50
N CYS A 53 -11.61 12.93 -0.08
CA CYS A 53 -12.14 11.77 0.63
C CYS A 53 -11.08 10.66 0.69
N LEU A 54 -10.60 10.30 1.88
CA LEU A 54 -9.60 9.25 2.05
C LEU A 54 -10.13 7.89 1.59
N LEU A 55 -9.40 7.24 0.70
CA LEU A 55 -9.64 5.84 0.32
C LEU A 55 -8.65 4.91 1.01
N SER A 56 -7.36 5.20 0.93
CA SER A 56 -6.33 4.31 1.46
C SER A 56 -4.96 4.99 1.60
N PHE A 57 -4.03 4.29 2.26
CA PHE A 57 -2.63 4.71 2.38
C PHE A 57 -1.70 3.68 1.78
N TYR A 58 -0.56 4.15 1.30
CA TYR A 58 0.56 3.29 0.94
C TYR A 58 1.77 3.62 1.78
N TRP A 59 2.42 2.58 2.30
CA TRP A 59 3.85 2.62 2.49
C TRP A 59 4.54 2.06 1.24
N ALA A 60 5.65 2.66 0.82
CA ALA A 60 6.53 2.08 -0.20
C ALA A 60 7.99 2.43 0.08
N ALA A 61 8.90 1.51 -0.23
CA ALA A 61 10.34 1.68 0.01
C ALA A 61 10.97 2.84 -0.79
N SER A 62 10.31 3.29 -1.86
CA SER A 62 10.66 4.47 -2.65
C SER A 62 9.45 4.94 -3.46
N GLU A 63 9.55 6.12 -4.08
CA GLU A 63 8.54 6.58 -5.04
C GLU A 63 8.42 5.65 -6.24
N ARG A 64 9.53 5.11 -6.74
CA ARG A 64 9.51 4.15 -7.86
C ARG A 64 8.84 2.83 -7.47
N ALA A 65 9.05 2.38 -6.23
CA ALA A 65 8.35 1.24 -5.64
C ALA A 65 6.83 1.52 -5.54
N PHE A 66 6.42 2.71 -5.11
CA PHE A 66 5.00 3.11 -5.13
C PHE A 66 4.41 3.09 -6.56
N ARG A 67 5.13 3.66 -7.53
CA ARG A 67 4.67 3.68 -8.93
C ARG A 67 4.54 2.28 -9.53
N ARG A 68 5.42 1.34 -9.16
CA ARG A 68 5.27 -0.08 -9.51
C ARG A 68 3.98 -0.66 -8.91
N ALA A 69 3.72 -0.42 -7.63
CA ALA A 69 2.56 -0.99 -6.95
C ALA A 69 1.23 -0.46 -7.51
N TYR A 70 1.15 0.86 -7.72
CA TYR A 70 -0.09 1.54 -8.07
C TYR A 70 -0.28 1.68 -9.59
N TYR A 71 0.69 2.26 -10.30
CA TYR A 71 0.62 2.47 -11.77
C TYR A 71 1.11 1.28 -12.59
N LYS A 72 1.62 0.22 -11.95
CA LYS A 72 2.21 -0.95 -12.63
C LYS A 72 3.44 -0.57 -13.49
N ASP A 73 4.19 0.45 -13.06
CA ASP A 73 5.45 0.90 -13.67
C ASP A 73 6.59 -0.05 -13.27
N VAL A 74 6.67 -1.21 -13.94
CA VAL A 74 7.66 -2.26 -13.67
C VAL A 74 9.06 -1.83 -14.11
N GLU A 75 9.17 -1.13 -15.24
CA GLU A 75 10.43 -0.69 -15.83
C GLU A 75 11.08 0.46 -15.05
N GLY A 76 10.27 1.31 -14.39
CA GLY A 76 10.74 2.41 -13.57
C GLY A 76 11.25 2.01 -12.19
N ASP A 77 10.97 0.79 -11.72
CA ASP A 77 11.32 0.30 -10.38
C ASP A 77 12.83 0.35 -10.12
N ASP A 78 13.21 0.84 -8.95
CA ASP A 78 14.62 0.97 -8.53
C ASP A 78 15.10 -0.20 -7.67
N ASN A 79 14.24 -1.20 -7.41
CA ASN A 79 14.50 -2.28 -6.48
C ASN A 79 14.83 -1.81 -5.05
N ALA A 80 14.37 -0.63 -4.65
CA ALA A 80 14.60 -0.14 -3.29
C ALA A 80 14.04 -1.14 -2.26
N GLU A 81 14.86 -1.44 -1.26
CA GLU A 81 14.48 -2.20 -0.08
C GLU A 81 14.32 -1.26 1.10
N GLY A 82 13.29 -1.49 1.90
CA GLY A 82 13.00 -0.72 3.09
C GLY A 82 12.33 -1.62 4.12
N MET A 83 12.55 -1.32 5.40
CA MET A 83 11.84 -2.02 6.46
C MET A 83 10.40 -1.48 6.54
N PRO A 84 9.37 -2.32 6.38
CA PRO A 84 8.01 -1.85 6.48
C PRO A 84 7.71 -1.35 7.91
N PRO A 85 6.84 -0.33 8.04
CA PRO A 85 6.39 0.14 9.34
C PRO A 85 5.73 -1.00 10.13
N PRO A 86 6.13 -1.25 11.38
CA PRO A 86 5.59 -2.35 12.16
C PRO A 86 4.08 -2.24 12.39
N GLU A 87 3.53 -1.02 12.36
CA GLU A 87 2.09 -0.75 12.48
C GLU A 87 1.26 -1.30 11.32
N LEU A 88 1.87 -1.57 10.16
CA LEU A 88 1.21 -2.12 8.98
C LEU A 88 1.33 -3.64 8.88
N LEU A 89 2.16 -4.26 9.72
CA LEU A 89 2.35 -5.71 9.75
C LEU A 89 1.22 -6.39 10.54
N PRO A 90 0.90 -7.66 10.23
CA PRO A 90 -0.01 -8.43 11.06
C PRO A 90 0.51 -8.51 12.50
N VAL A 91 -0.40 -8.56 13.47
CA VAL A 91 -0.02 -8.53 14.90
C VAL A 91 0.90 -9.70 15.24
N GLY A 92 2.09 -9.38 15.73
CA GLY A 92 3.11 -10.38 16.12
C GLY A 92 3.89 -10.98 14.95
N ALA A 93 3.65 -10.53 13.71
CA ALA A 93 4.43 -10.93 12.55
C ALA A 93 5.78 -10.21 12.49
N GLY A 94 6.77 -10.87 11.89
CA GLY A 94 7.92 -10.17 11.34
C GLY A 94 7.62 -9.56 9.97
N SER A 95 8.65 -9.05 9.29
CA SER A 95 8.50 -8.26 8.07
C SER A 95 8.67 -9.06 6.77
N THR A 96 9.05 -10.34 6.83
CA THR A 96 9.28 -11.15 5.63
C THR A 96 8.00 -11.78 5.11
N TYR A 97 8.01 -12.16 3.83
CA TYR A 97 6.91 -12.87 3.17
C TYR A 97 6.42 -14.08 3.97
N SER A 98 7.32 -14.97 4.41
CA SER A 98 6.92 -16.17 5.17
C SER A 98 6.28 -15.80 6.50
N GLN A 99 6.85 -14.84 7.23
CA GLN A 99 6.35 -14.40 8.53
C GLN A 99 4.99 -13.71 8.43
N ILE A 100 4.80 -12.86 7.43
CA ILE A 100 3.52 -12.20 7.15
C ILE A 100 2.48 -13.26 6.77
N ARG A 101 2.82 -14.17 5.86
CA ARG A 101 1.93 -15.25 5.42
C ARG A 101 1.50 -16.14 6.59
N GLU A 102 2.44 -16.59 7.41
CA GLU A 102 2.15 -17.43 8.58
C GLU A 102 1.24 -16.72 9.59
N ALA A 103 1.48 -15.43 9.84
CA ALA A 103 0.67 -14.65 10.76
C ALA A 103 -0.77 -14.45 10.25
N LEU A 104 -0.95 -14.27 8.93
CA LEU A 104 -2.27 -14.19 8.32
C LEU A 104 -3.01 -15.55 8.35
N ASP A 105 -2.28 -16.65 8.17
CA ASP A 105 -2.84 -18.01 8.18
C ASP A 105 -3.13 -18.54 9.60
N PHE A 106 -2.47 -17.99 10.62
CA PHE A 106 -2.52 -18.51 11.98
C PHE A 106 -3.96 -18.63 12.50
N LYS A 107 -4.39 -19.88 12.74
CA LYS A 107 -5.71 -20.27 13.25
C LYS A 107 -6.91 -19.80 12.41
N GLY A 108 -6.72 -19.49 11.13
CA GLY A 108 -7.77 -18.90 10.30
C GLY A 108 -8.28 -17.56 10.84
N SER A 109 -7.43 -16.85 11.59
CA SER A 109 -7.76 -15.60 12.27
C SER A 109 -8.12 -14.48 11.29
N GLN A 110 -7.58 -14.53 10.07
CA GLN A 110 -7.98 -13.69 8.95
C GLN A 110 -8.11 -14.51 7.67
N LYS A 111 -9.20 -14.30 6.93
CA LYS A 111 -9.23 -14.75 5.53
C LYS A 111 -8.27 -13.85 4.76
N PHE A 112 -7.27 -14.46 4.13
CA PHE A 112 -6.37 -13.76 3.21
C PHE A 112 -6.39 -14.46 1.85
N MET A 113 -5.99 -13.70 0.83
CA MET A 113 -5.81 -14.17 -0.54
C MET A 113 -4.35 -13.98 -0.93
N GLU A 114 -3.82 -14.95 -1.66
CA GLU A 114 -2.53 -14.82 -2.33
C GLU A 114 -2.74 -14.88 -3.84
N TYR A 115 -2.16 -13.93 -4.56
CA TYR A 115 -2.29 -13.86 -6.02
C TYR A 115 -1.11 -13.14 -6.67
N ALA A 116 -1.05 -13.20 -8.00
CA ALA A 116 -0.10 -12.47 -8.82
C ALA A 116 -0.83 -11.48 -9.73
N SER A 117 -0.23 -10.31 -9.92
CA SER A 117 -0.74 -9.25 -10.79
C SER A 117 0.10 -9.14 -12.06
N TYR A 118 -0.58 -8.98 -13.20
CA TYR A 118 0.05 -8.85 -14.52
C TYR A 118 -0.54 -7.67 -15.29
N ARG A 119 0.24 -7.08 -16.22
CA ARG A 119 -0.25 -6.07 -17.17
C ARG A 119 -0.96 -6.71 -18.36
N VAL A 120 -2.15 -7.26 -18.12
CA VAL A 120 -2.91 -8.08 -19.09
C VAL A 120 -3.19 -7.35 -20.41
N MET A 121 -3.45 -6.05 -20.40
CA MET A 121 -3.78 -5.27 -21.61
C MET A 121 -2.58 -4.58 -22.28
N SER A 122 -1.36 -4.72 -21.76
CA SER A 122 -0.17 -4.10 -22.34
C SER A 122 0.74 -5.17 -22.95
N ASP A 123 1.44 -5.92 -22.11
CA ASP A 123 2.52 -6.83 -22.51
C ASP A 123 2.54 -8.14 -21.71
N GLY A 124 1.60 -8.31 -20.77
CA GLY A 124 1.56 -9.48 -19.89
C GLY A 124 2.69 -9.52 -18.87
N ALA A 125 3.43 -8.42 -18.67
CA ALA A 125 4.52 -8.39 -17.71
C ALA A 125 4.03 -8.65 -16.28
N PHE A 126 4.81 -9.43 -15.53
CA PHE A 126 4.58 -9.66 -14.10
C PHE A 126 4.85 -8.38 -13.31
N VAL A 127 3.89 -7.96 -12.49
CA VAL A 127 3.99 -6.74 -11.67
C VAL A 127 4.41 -7.08 -10.25
N HIS A 128 3.66 -7.92 -9.56
CA HIS A 128 3.97 -8.35 -8.20
C HIS A 128 3.19 -9.60 -7.82
N LYS A 129 3.62 -10.22 -6.74
CA LYS A 129 2.84 -11.16 -5.95
C LYS A 129 2.30 -10.42 -4.73
N SER A 130 1.09 -10.77 -4.30
CA SER A 130 0.38 -10.08 -3.23
C SER A 130 -0.12 -11.04 -2.18
N LEU A 131 -0.02 -10.64 -0.91
CA LEU A 131 -0.80 -11.19 0.19
C LEU A 131 -1.84 -10.15 0.61
N GLU A 132 -3.11 -10.48 0.51
CA GLU A 132 -4.22 -9.55 0.75
C GLU A 132 -5.08 -10.02 1.91
N SER A 133 -5.22 -9.19 2.94
CA SER A 133 -6.19 -9.34 4.00
C SER A 133 -7.31 -8.28 3.88
N SER A 134 -8.23 -8.28 4.84
CA SER A 134 -9.24 -7.23 4.97
C SER A 134 -8.65 -5.84 5.22
N SER A 135 -7.48 -5.77 5.85
CA SER A 135 -6.89 -4.52 6.34
C SER A 135 -5.68 -4.07 5.52
N ALA A 136 -5.04 -4.95 4.76
CA ALA A 136 -3.86 -4.58 4.00
C ALA A 136 -3.65 -5.45 2.75
N VAL A 137 -2.83 -4.96 1.81
CA VAL A 137 -2.19 -5.74 0.75
C VAL A 137 -0.69 -5.55 0.84
N TYR A 138 0.06 -6.65 0.91
CA TYR A 138 1.51 -6.68 0.95
C TYR A 138 2.04 -7.07 -0.43
N TYR A 139 2.84 -6.21 -1.06
CA TYR A 139 3.35 -6.42 -2.42
C TYR A 139 4.80 -6.87 -2.43
N PHE A 140 5.08 -7.94 -3.20
CA PHE A 140 6.38 -8.60 -3.32
C PHE A 140 6.83 -8.62 -4.78
N ARG A 141 8.13 -8.44 -5.04
CA ARG A 141 8.69 -8.31 -6.40
C ARG A 141 8.92 -9.65 -7.06
N SER A 142 9.15 -10.71 -6.30
CA SER A 142 9.45 -12.01 -6.87
C SER A 142 8.19 -12.74 -7.32
N PRO A 143 8.17 -13.32 -8.54
CA PRO A 143 7.11 -14.23 -8.96
C PRO A 143 7.16 -15.57 -8.20
N THR A 144 8.30 -15.91 -7.60
CA THR A 144 8.47 -17.10 -6.77
C THR A 144 8.31 -16.77 -5.29
N SER A 145 8.02 -17.77 -4.47
CA SER A 145 8.01 -17.62 -3.00
C SER A 145 9.44 -17.61 -2.47
N ILE A 146 9.88 -16.43 -2.03
CA ILE A 146 11.15 -16.21 -1.34
C ILE A 146 10.80 -15.86 0.10
N ASP A 147 11.13 -16.76 1.04
CA ASP A 147 10.67 -16.66 2.44
C ASP A 147 11.12 -15.38 3.15
N ASN A 148 12.33 -14.92 2.87
CA ASN A 148 12.95 -13.75 3.48
C ASN A 148 12.72 -12.44 2.69
N GLU A 149 11.89 -12.45 1.65
CA GLU A 149 11.59 -11.26 0.87
C GLU A 149 10.78 -10.26 1.70
N LEU A 150 11.19 -8.99 1.70
CA LEU A 150 10.43 -7.90 2.31
C LEU A 150 9.38 -7.39 1.30
N PRO A 151 8.20 -6.94 1.78
CA PRO A 151 7.29 -6.21 0.90
C PRO A 151 7.98 -4.92 0.43
N TYR A 152 7.84 -4.59 -0.85
CA TYR A 152 8.35 -3.31 -1.38
C TYR A 152 7.35 -2.17 -1.23
N ALA A 153 6.07 -2.54 -1.05
CA ALA A 153 4.98 -1.63 -0.78
C ALA A 153 3.89 -2.34 0.02
N ILE A 154 3.14 -1.58 0.81
CA ILE A 154 1.98 -2.04 1.56
C ILE A 154 0.84 -1.06 1.34
N LEU A 155 -0.26 -1.54 0.78
CA LEU A 155 -1.54 -0.80 0.75
C LEU A 155 -2.27 -1.08 2.07
N TRP A 156 -2.49 -0.05 2.88
CA TRP A 156 -3.36 -0.11 4.04
C TRP A 156 -4.79 0.26 3.64
N LYS A 157 -5.76 -0.56 4.06
CA LYS A 157 -7.19 -0.36 3.84
C LYS A 157 -7.83 0.13 5.14
N PRO A 158 -8.07 1.44 5.29
CA PRO A 158 -8.86 1.97 6.38
C PRO A 158 -10.19 1.22 6.47
N HIS A 159 -10.65 0.95 7.69
CA HIS A 159 -11.93 0.29 7.87
C HIS A 159 -13.04 1.22 7.35
N GLY A 160 -13.96 0.67 6.56
CA GLY A 160 -15.21 1.33 6.23
C GLY A 160 -16.05 1.51 7.49
N GLY A 161 -16.63 2.70 7.67
CA GLY A 161 -17.58 2.99 8.74
C GLY A 161 -18.90 2.25 8.59
#